data_AF-A0A6G3WUW6-F1
#
_entry.id   AF-A0A6G3WUW6-F1
#
_cell.length_a   1.000
_cell.length_b   1.000
_cell.length_c   1.000
_cell.angle_alpha   90.00
_cell.angle_beta   90.00
_cell.angle_gamma   90.00
#
_symmetry.space_group_name_H-M   'P 1'
#
loop_
_entity.id
_entity.type
_entity.pdbx_description
1 polymer ?
#
loop_
_entity_poly.entity_id
_entity_poly.type
_entity_poly.pdbx_seq_one_letter_code
_entity_poly.pdbx_strand_id
1 'polypeptide(L)'
;VVMDEFHFYAEPDRGWAWQIPLLELPQAQFVLMSATLGDVSMFEKDLTRRTGRPTSVVRSATRPVPLSYEYRFTPITETLTELLDTRQSPVYIVHFTQAAAVERAQSLMSINMCTKEEKERIADMIGSFRFTTKFGQNLSRYVRHGIGVHHAGMLPKYRRLV
;
A
#
# COMPACT_ATOMS: atom_id res chain seq x y z
N VAL A 1 -14.80 19.41 -0.40
CA VAL A 1 -14.62 18.00 -0.82
C VAL A 1 -13.13 17.73 -0.93
N VAL A 2 -12.62 16.78 -0.15
CA VAL A 2 -11.23 16.33 -0.27
C VAL A 2 -11.25 15.05 -1.11
N MET A 3 -10.52 15.05 -2.21
CA MET A 3 -10.32 13.90 -3.07
C MET A 3 -8.90 13.41 -2.89
N ASP A 4 -8.76 12.24 -2.30
CA ASP A 4 -7.47 11.57 -2.21
C ASP A 4 -7.22 10.72 -3.46
N GLU A 5 -5.95 10.42 -3.73
CA GLU A 5 -5.50 9.62 -4.87
C GLU A 5 -6.08 10.02 -6.23
N PHE A 6 -6.14 11.33 -6.49
CA PHE A 6 -6.73 11.90 -7.70
C PHE A 6 -6.07 11.44 -9.01
N HIS A 7 -4.86 10.88 -8.96
CA HIS A 7 -4.21 10.27 -10.12
C HIS A 7 -4.99 9.08 -10.71
N PHE A 8 -5.95 8.52 -9.99
CA PHE A 8 -6.90 7.52 -10.53
C PHE A 8 -8.01 8.12 -11.41
N TYR A 9 -8.05 9.45 -11.61
CA TYR A 9 -9.01 10.14 -12.47
C TYR A 9 -9.14 9.53 -13.87
N ALA A 10 -8.02 9.06 -14.44
CA ALA A 10 -7.96 8.49 -15.79
C ALA A 10 -8.23 6.98 -15.84
N GLU A 11 -8.49 6.32 -14.71
CA GLU A 11 -8.74 4.88 -14.72
C GLU A 11 -10.10 4.54 -15.34
N PRO A 12 -10.16 3.65 -16.34
CA PRO A 12 -11.41 3.34 -17.06
C PRO A 12 -12.55 2.85 -16.16
N ASP A 13 -12.25 1.96 -15.20
CA ASP A 13 -13.28 1.26 -14.44
C ASP A 13 -13.82 2.06 -13.25
N ARG A 14 -13.00 2.96 -12.69
CA ARG A 14 -13.30 3.66 -11.42
C ARG A 14 -13.02 5.16 -11.41
N GLY A 15 -12.38 5.70 -12.45
CA GLY A 15 -12.04 7.13 -12.52
C GLY A 15 -13.27 8.04 -12.47
N TRP A 16 -14.44 7.54 -12.87
CA TRP A 16 -15.72 8.25 -12.77
C TRP A 16 -16.03 8.72 -11.34
N ALA A 17 -15.56 8.01 -10.31
CA ALA A 17 -15.77 8.39 -8.90
C ALA A 17 -15.13 9.75 -8.55
N TRP A 18 -14.08 10.15 -9.26
CA TRP A 18 -13.47 11.48 -9.14
C TRP A 18 -14.06 12.47 -10.14
N GLN A 19 -14.46 12.02 -11.33
CA GLN A 19 -15.03 12.88 -12.36
C GLN A 19 -16.40 13.44 -11.97
N ILE A 20 -17.31 12.58 -11.51
CA ILE A 20 -18.71 12.98 -11.22
C ILE A 20 -18.78 14.12 -10.20
N PRO A 21 -18.10 14.08 -9.04
CA PRO A 21 -18.24 15.18 -8.09
C PRO A 21 -17.68 16.51 -8.62
N LEU A 22 -16.68 16.50 -9.52
CA LEU A 22 -16.20 17.73 -10.18
C LEU A 22 -17.25 18.34 -11.12
N LEU A 23 -18.11 17.51 -11.70
CA LEU A 23 -19.20 17.95 -12.59
C LEU A 23 -20.44 18.40 -11.80
N GLU A 24 -20.82 17.62 -10.77
CA GLU A 24 -22.11 17.73 -10.09
C GLU A 24 -22.09 18.62 -8.84
N LEU A 25 -20.91 18.98 -8.31
CA LEU A 25 -20.78 19.79 -7.09
C LEU A 25 -20.04 21.13 -7.34
N PRO A 26 -20.47 21.98 -8.28
CA PRO A 26 -19.80 23.26 -8.57
C PRO A 26 -19.78 24.23 -7.38
N GLN A 27 -20.74 24.09 -6.44
CA GLN A 27 -20.79 24.89 -5.22
C GLN A 27 -19.68 24.54 -4.20
N ALA A 28 -19.04 23.37 -4.33
CA ALA A 28 -18.05 22.91 -3.37
C ALA A 28 -16.67 23.54 -3.59
N GLN A 29 -15.91 23.63 -2.50
CA GLN A 29 -14.46 23.85 -2.55
C GLN A 29 -13.75 22.50 -2.58
N PHE A 30 -12.81 22.31 -3.51
CA PHE A 30 -12.09 21.05 -3.70
C PHE A 30 -10.65 21.14 -3.21
N VAL A 31 -10.17 20.02 -2.66
CA VAL A 31 -8.75 19.74 -2.44
C VAL A 31 -8.47 18.42 -3.14
N LEU A 32 -7.63 18.45 -4.19
CA LEU A 32 -7.27 17.28 -4.98
C LEU A 32 -5.86 16.85 -4.59
N MET A 33 -5.76 15.77 -3.81
CA MET A 33 -4.48 15.18 -3.41
C MET A 33 -4.13 14.06 -4.39
N SER A 34 -2.90 14.07 -4.90
CA SER A 34 -2.47 13.20 -5.98
C SER A 34 -0.99 12.83 -5.83
N ALA A 35 -0.61 11.70 -6.43
CA ALA A 35 0.78 11.45 -6.80
C ALA A 35 1.26 12.49 -7.82
N THR A 36 2.55 12.48 -8.12
CA THR A 36 3.13 13.41 -9.11
C THR A 36 2.50 13.15 -10.48
N LEU A 37 1.70 14.10 -10.95
CA LEU A 37 1.15 14.12 -12.30
C LEU A 37 2.03 14.96 -13.23
N GLY A 38 1.83 14.80 -14.53
CA GLY A 38 2.43 15.64 -15.56
C GLY A 38 1.84 17.04 -15.57
N ASP A 39 1.44 17.52 -16.75
CA ASP A 39 0.72 18.79 -16.83
C ASP A 39 -0.69 18.66 -16.24
N VAL A 40 -1.00 19.51 -15.26
CA VAL A 40 -2.30 19.58 -14.58
C VAL A 40 -3.09 20.85 -14.91
N SER A 41 -2.61 21.67 -15.87
CA SER A 41 -3.23 22.94 -16.25
C SER A 41 -4.67 22.79 -16.70
N MET A 42 -5.02 21.63 -17.29
CA MET A 42 -6.40 21.31 -17.68
C MET A 42 -7.33 21.28 -16.45
N PHE A 43 -6.91 20.61 -15.37
CA PHE A 43 -7.68 20.49 -14.15
C PHE A 43 -7.82 21.83 -13.42
N GLU A 44 -6.75 22.62 -13.34
CA GLU A 44 -6.77 23.94 -12.71
C GLU A 44 -7.76 24.89 -13.41
N LYS A 45 -7.71 24.95 -14.75
CA LYS A 45 -8.62 25.78 -15.55
C LYS A 45 -10.06 25.30 -15.45
N ASP A 46 -10.28 23.99 -15.56
CA ASP A 46 -11.62 23.42 -15.52
C ASP A 46 -12.28 23.60 -14.15
N LEU A 47 -11.53 23.37 -13.06
CA LEU A 47 -12.02 23.54 -11.69
C LEU A 47 -12.38 25.00 -11.40
N THR A 48 -11.52 25.94 -11.84
CA THR A 48 -11.79 27.38 -11.70
C THR A 48 -13.06 27.76 -12.47
N ARG A 49 -13.18 27.30 -13.73
CA ARG A 49 -14.34 27.58 -14.59
C ARG A 49 -15.64 27.05 -13.98
N ARG A 50 -15.64 25.81 -13.45
CA ARG A 50 -16.85 25.16 -12.93
C ARG A 50 -17.31 25.72 -11.59
N THR A 51 -16.35 26.01 -10.72
CA THR A 51 -16.66 26.40 -9.33
C THR A 51 -16.75 27.91 -9.13
N GLY A 52 -16.26 28.69 -10.10
CA GLY A 52 -16.12 30.15 -9.98
C GLY A 52 -15.07 30.60 -8.96
N ARG A 53 -14.25 29.67 -8.44
CA ARG A 53 -13.24 29.94 -7.41
C ARG A 53 -11.84 29.81 -8.00
N PRO A 54 -10.89 30.70 -7.62
CA PRO A 54 -9.49 30.53 -8.01
C PRO A 54 -8.96 29.15 -7.57
N THR A 55 -8.36 28.43 -8.51
CA THR A 55 -7.64 27.17 -8.23
C THR A 55 -6.15 27.45 -8.22
N SER A 56 -5.41 26.79 -7.32
CA SER A 56 -3.95 26.88 -7.27
C SER A 56 -3.34 25.50 -7.25
N VAL A 57 -2.27 25.32 -8.01
CA VAL A 57 -1.52 24.07 -8.07
C VAL A 57 -0.37 24.11 -7.07
N VAL A 58 -0.33 23.12 -6.17
CA VAL A 58 0.82 22.88 -5.29
C VAL A 58 1.54 21.62 -5.79
N ARG A 59 2.78 21.77 -6.24
CA ARG A 59 3.58 20.66 -6.79
C ARG A 59 4.95 20.61 -6.14
N SER A 60 5.37 19.41 -5.76
CA SER A 60 6.77 19.09 -5.44
C SER A 60 7.20 17.91 -6.30
N ALA A 61 8.34 18.03 -6.97
CA ALA A 61 8.93 16.94 -7.76
C ALA A 61 10.00 16.17 -6.97
N THR A 62 10.52 16.75 -5.88
CA THR A 62 11.60 16.15 -5.11
C THR A 62 11.02 15.24 -4.03
N ARG A 63 11.40 13.96 -4.06
CA ARG A 63 10.99 12.99 -3.05
C ARG A 63 11.75 13.27 -1.74
N PRO A 64 11.06 13.47 -0.60
CA PRO A 64 11.72 13.77 0.68
C PRO A 64 12.65 12.66 1.16
N VAL A 65 12.31 11.41 0.83
CA VAL A 65 13.15 10.24 1.03
C VAL A 65 13.71 9.85 -0.34
N PRO A 66 15.03 9.83 -0.59
CA PRO A 66 15.59 9.37 -1.87
C PRO A 66 15.33 7.86 -2.12
N LEU A 67 15.37 7.42 -3.37
CA LEU A 67 15.40 5.98 -3.71
C LEU A 67 16.79 5.59 -4.18
N SER A 68 17.24 4.41 -3.75
CA SER A 68 18.25 3.63 -4.44
C SER A 68 17.57 2.46 -5.15
N TYR A 69 18.11 2.06 -6.30
CA TYR A 69 17.62 0.93 -7.07
C TYR A 69 18.74 -0.04 -7.31
N GLU A 70 18.44 -1.31 -7.20
CA GLU A 70 19.39 -2.39 -7.42
C GLU A 70 18.72 -3.51 -8.20
N TYR A 71 19.50 -4.14 -9.07
CA TYR A 71 19.10 -5.35 -9.76
C TYR A 71 19.96 -6.50 -9.22
N ARG A 72 19.30 -7.56 -8.74
CA ARG A 72 19.94 -8.67 -8.02
C ARG A 72 19.63 -10.00 -8.70
N PHE A 73 20.62 -10.87 -8.80
CA PHE A 73 20.47 -12.26 -9.27
C PHE A 73 20.46 -13.28 -8.12
N THR A 74 20.77 -12.84 -6.91
CA THR A 74 20.75 -13.67 -5.71
C THR A 74 19.33 -14.19 -5.43
N PRO A 75 19.17 -15.43 -4.95
CA PRO A 75 17.88 -15.92 -4.49
C PRO A 75 17.28 -14.99 -3.43
N ILE A 76 15.97 -14.77 -3.51
CA ILE A 76 15.27 -13.82 -2.61
C ILE A 76 15.46 -14.14 -1.12
N THR A 77 15.63 -15.41 -0.76
CA THR A 77 15.90 -15.84 0.63
C THR A 77 17.24 -15.31 1.14
N GLU A 78 18.26 -15.32 0.29
CA GLU A 78 19.59 -14.78 0.59
C GLU A 78 19.53 -13.26 0.69
N THR A 79 18.91 -12.60 -0.29
CA THR A 79 18.71 -11.14 -0.28
C THR A 79 17.96 -10.67 0.97
N LEU A 80 16.90 -11.37 1.37
CA LEU A 80 16.15 -11.00 2.58
C LEU A 80 16.95 -11.21 3.86
N THR A 81 17.80 -12.23 3.91
CA THR A 81 18.69 -12.45 5.07
C THR A 81 19.67 -11.29 5.20
N GLU A 82 20.31 -10.87 4.09
CA GLU A 82 21.17 -9.69 4.05
C GLU A 82 20.45 -8.41 4.49
N LEU A 83 19.23 -8.17 3.98
CA LEU A 83 18.43 -7.00 4.35
C LEU A 83 18.04 -6.99 5.83
N LEU A 84 17.77 -8.16 6.43
CA LEU A 84 17.48 -8.28 7.85
C LEU A 84 18.71 -8.02 8.71
N ASP A 85 19.85 -8.63 8.36
CA ASP A 85 21.11 -8.50 9.09
C ASP A 85 21.63 -7.05 9.07
N THR A 86 21.43 -6.36 7.95
CA THR A 86 21.80 -4.94 7.77
C THR A 86 20.75 -3.96 8.28
N ARG A 87 19.70 -4.44 8.96
CA ARG A 87 18.59 -3.65 9.54
C ARG A 87 17.86 -2.78 8.52
N GLN A 88 17.71 -3.27 7.30
CA GLN A 88 16.93 -2.65 6.23
C GLN A 88 15.47 -3.15 6.20
N SER A 89 14.99 -3.68 7.33
CA SER A 89 13.58 -4.00 7.57
C SER A 89 12.77 -2.77 8.02
N PRO A 90 11.46 -2.69 7.71
CA PRO A 90 10.63 -3.71 7.06
C PRO A 90 10.84 -3.78 5.54
N VAL A 91 10.65 -4.97 4.97
CA VAL A 91 10.75 -5.21 3.52
C VAL A 91 9.37 -5.50 2.94
N TYR A 92 9.01 -4.80 1.87
CA TYR A 92 7.75 -5.01 1.14
C TYR A 92 8.02 -5.72 -0.19
N ILE A 93 7.46 -6.93 -0.35
CA ILE A 93 7.64 -7.77 -1.54
C ILE A 93 6.33 -7.81 -2.32
N VAL A 94 6.37 -7.43 -3.60
CA VAL A 94 5.20 -7.41 -4.47
C VAL A 94 5.18 -8.65 -5.36
N HIS A 95 4.04 -9.34 -5.37
CA HIS A 95 3.72 -10.41 -6.32
C HIS A 95 2.46 -10.06 -7.09
N PHE A 96 2.41 -10.44 -8.37
CA PHE A 96 1.25 -10.18 -9.23
C PHE A 96 0.05 -11.09 -8.95
N THR A 97 0.28 -12.26 -8.36
CA THR A 97 -0.80 -13.21 -8.04
C THR A 97 -0.88 -13.48 -6.54
N GLN A 98 -2.10 -13.72 -6.07
CA GLN A 98 -2.36 -14.07 -4.67
C GLN A 98 -1.64 -15.37 -4.30
N ALA A 99 -1.65 -16.35 -5.20
CA ALA A 99 -0.98 -17.63 -5.01
C ALA A 99 0.53 -17.46 -4.80
N ALA A 100 1.20 -16.66 -5.63
CA ALA A 100 2.64 -16.41 -5.50
C ALA A 100 2.99 -15.69 -4.19
N ALA A 101 2.16 -14.75 -3.73
CA ALA A 101 2.36 -14.08 -2.45
C ALA A 101 2.30 -15.06 -1.26
N VAL A 102 1.30 -15.97 -1.28
CA VAL A 102 1.14 -16.98 -0.22
C VAL A 102 2.26 -18.03 -0.27
N GLU A 103 2.61 -18.51 -1.46
CA GLU A 103 3.72 -19.45 -1.66
C GLU A 103 5.05 -18.85 -1.18
N ARG A 104 5.30 -17.56 -1.50
CA ARG A 104 6.48 -16.86 -1.01
C ARG A 104 6.48 -16.80 0.51
N ALA A 105 5.39 -16.35 1.14
CA ALA A 105 5.28 -16.29 2.59
C ALA A 105 5.56 -17.65 3.26
N GLN A 106 5.05 -18.74 2.67
CA GLN A 106 5.33 -20.10 3.14
C GLN A 106 6.82 -20.46 3.03
N SER A 107 7.48 -20.13 1.92
CA SER A 107 8.92 -20.41 1.73
C SER A 107 9.80 -19.66 2.75
N LEU A 108 9.38 -18.45 3.11
CA LEU A 108 10.09 -17.55 4.03
C LEU A 108 10.00 -17.98 5.49
N MET A 109 9.11 -18.92 5.84
CA MET A 109 9.05 -19.51 7.19
C MET A 109 10.33 -20.26 7.58
N SER A 110 11.20 -20.58 6.63
CA SER A 110 12.50 -21.22 6.86
C SER A 110 13.57 -20.26 7.41
N ILE A 111 13.34 -18.96 7.34
CA ILE A 111 14.27 -17.91 7.79
C ILE A 111 13.73 -17.29 9.07
N ASN A 112 14.56 -16.99 10.06
CA ASN A 112 14.12 -16.27 11.26
C ASN A 112 13.95 -14.77 10.96
N MET A 113 12.71 -14.33 10.70
CA MET A 113 12.43 -12.91 10.44
C MET A 113 12.33 -12.04 11.71
N CYS A 114 12.19 -12.68 12.87
CA CYS A 114 12.01 -12.03 14.15
C CYS A 114 12.78 -12.78 15.24
N THR A 115 13.31 -12.01 16.19
CA THR A 115 13.83 -12.48 17.48
C THR A 115 12.72 -13.10 18.32
N LYS A 116 13.08 -13.82 19.39
CA LYS A 116 12.11 -14.44 20.28
C LYS A 116 11.22 -13.38 20.96
N GLU A 117 11.83 -12.28 21.38
CA GLU A 117 11.19 -11.15 22.03
C GLU A 117 10.23 -10.42 21.08
N GLU A 118 10.57 -10.32 19.79
CA GLU A 118 9.65 -9.80 18.77
C GLU A 118 8.46 -10.73 18.54
N LYS A 119 8.67 -12.05 18.50
CA LYS A 119 7.58 -13.02 18.36
C LYS A 119 6.60 -12.95 19.54
N GLU A 120 7.10 -12.77 20.75
CA GLU A 120 6.28 -12.57 21.95
C GLU A 120 5.47 -11.27 21.85
N ARG A 121 6.12 -10.15 21.51
CA ARG A 121 5.43 -8.86 21.29
C ARG A 121 4.35 -8.94 20.21
N ILE A 122 4.61 -9.65 19.11
CA ILE A 122 3.63 -9.88 18.06
C ILE A 122 2.45 -10.70 18.60
N ALA A 123 2.73 -11.77 19.35
CA ALA A 123 1.68 -12.59 19.94
C ALA A 123 0.78 -11.78 20.89
N ASP A 124 1.37 -10.90 21.70
CA ASP A 124 0.65 -10.01 22.60
C ASP A 124 -0.22 -9.00 21.83
N MET A 125 0.31 -8.39 20.76
CA MET A 125 -0.43 -7.46 19.91
C MET A 125 -1.61 -8.15 19.18
N ILE A 126 -1.43 -9.39 18.75
CA ILE A 126 -2.52 -10.18 18.15
C ILE A 126 -3.64 -10.44 19.18
N GLY A 127 -3.26 -10.66 20.45
CA GLY A 127 -4.18 -10.86 21.55
C GLY A 127 -5.24 -11.94 21.26
N SER A 128 -6.51 -11.63 21.50
CA SER A 128 -7.64 -12.55 21.35
C SER A 128 -8.18 -12.63 19.91
N PHE A 129 -7.44 -12.17 18.90
CA PHE A 129 -7.90 -12.19 17.52
C PHE A 129 -8.14 -13.63 17.01
N ARG A 130 -9.33 -13.89 16.45
CA ARG A 130 -9.75 -15.23 16.02
C ARG A 130 -9.48 -15.48 14.54
N PHE A 131 -8.56 -16.39 14.28
CA PHE A 131 -8.26 -16.95 12.96
C PHE A 131 -9.16 -18.16 12.67
N THR A 132 -10.29 -17.92 12.00
CA THR A 132 -11.37 -18.92 11.87
C THR A 132 -11.33 -19.70 10.56
N THR A 133 -10.72 -19.16 9.51
CA THR A 133 -10.66 -19.81 8.18
C THR A 133 -9.34 -20.56 8.00
N LYS A 134 -9.29 -21.51 7.05
CA LYS A 134 -8.02 -22.19 6.68
C LYS A 134 -6.92 -21.19 6.33
N PHE A 135 -7.24 -20.17 5.52
CA PHE A 135 -6.31 -19.08 5.23
C PHE A 135 -5.90 -18.31 6.50
N GLY A 136 -6.85 -18.01 7.38
CA GLY A 136 -6.56 -17.34 8.65
C GLY A 136 -5.59 -18.15 9.52
N GLN A 137 -5.75 -19.47 9.59
CA GLN A 137 -4.82 -20.33 10.33
C GLN A 137 -3.41 -20.29 9.74
N ASN A 138 -3.27 -20.18 8.42
CA ASN A 138 -1.95 -19.97 7.79
C ASN A 138 -1.40 -18.59 8.11
N LEU A 139 -2.20 -17.54 7.94
CA LEU A 139 -1.82 -16.16 8.24
C LEU A 139 -1.37 -15.98 9.70
N SER A 140 -2.08 -16.63 10.63
CA SER A 140 -1.75 -16.69 12.05
C SER A 140 -0.31 -17.15 12.31
N ARG A 141 0.18 -18.12 11.52
CA ARG A 141 1.55 -18.64 11.60
C ARG A 141 2.54 -17.66 10.99
N TYR A 142 2.20 -17.08 9.83
CA TYR A 142 3.04 -16.11 9.14
C TYR A 142 3.27 -14.85 9.99
N VAL A 143 2.20 -14.23 10.48
CA VAL A 143 2.31 -12.97 11.23
C VAL A 143 3.09 -13.17 12.53
N ARG A 144 2.86 -14.27 13.26
CA ARG A 144 3.65 -14.62 14.46
C ARG A 144 5.13 -14.88 14.17
N HIS A 145 5.47 -15.12 12.91
CA HIS A 145 6.84 -15.27 12.45
C HIS A 145 7.36 -14.02 11.75
N GLY A 146 6.70 -12.86 11.90
CA GLY A 146 7.13 -11.60 11.30
C GLY A 146 6.76 -11.41 9.83
N ILE A 147 5.93 -12.27 9.26
CA ILE A 147 5.58 -12.26 7.83
C ILE A 147 4.11 -11.86 7.65
N GLY A 148 3.89 -10.72 7.02
CA GLY A 148 2.57 -10.27 6.57
C GLY A 148 2.26 -10.72 5.14
N VAL A 149 0.99 -11.01 4.85
CA VAL A 149 0.48 -11.21 3.49
C VAL A 149 -0.72 -10.30 3.29
N HIS A 150 -0.75 -9.54 2.19
CA HIS A 150 -1.86 -8.63 1.87
C HIS A 150 -2.29 -8.79 0.40
N HIS A 151 -3.57 -9.09 0.17
CA HIS A 151 -4.19 -9.09 -1.16
C HIS A 151 -5.69 -8.82 -1.10
N ALA A 152 -6.28 -8.44 -2.24
CA ALA A 152 -7.68 -8.05 -2.34
C ALA A 152 -8.68 -9.14 -1.92
N GLY A 153 -8.33 -10.42 -2.13
CA GLY A 153 -9.16 -11.58 -1.75
C GLY A 153 -9.24 -11.88 -0.25
N MET A 154 -8.52 -11.13 0.60
CA MET A 154 -8.54 -11.35 2.05
C MET A 154 -9.79 -10.77 2.71
N LEU A 155 -10.32 -11.50 3.70
CA LEU A 155 -11.36 -10.99 4.57
C LEU A 155 -10.92 -9.65 5.20
N PRO A 156 -11.81 -8.64 5.28
CA PRO A 156 -11.46 -7.32 5.81
C PRO A 156 -10.77 -7.36 7.18
N LYS A 157 -11.21 -8.26 8.07
CA LYS A 157 -10.60 -8.43 9.41
C LYS A 157 -9.13 -8.86 9.36
N TYR A 158 -8.72 -9.64 8.36
CA TYR A 158 -7.33 -10.06 8.20
C TYR A 158 -6.48 -8.97 7.57
N ARG A 159 -7.04 -8.20 6.61
CA ARG A 159 -6.34 -7.05 6.02
C ARG A 159 -6.07 -5.93 7.02
N ARG A 160 -6.91 -5.79 8.04
CA ARG A 160 -6.73 -4.81 9.12
C ARG A 160 -5.74 -5.27 10.18
N LEU A 161 -5.57 -6.59 10.33
CA LEU A 161 -4.63 -7.16 11.30
C LEU A 161 -3.18 -7.05 10.80
N VAL A 162 -2.97 -7.37 9.52
CA VAL A 162 -1.68 -7.24 8.81
C VAL A 162 -1.41 -5.78 8.53
#